data_AF-A0AAD7UUP9-F1
#
_entry.id   AF-A0AAD7UUP9-F1
#
_cell.length_a   1.000
_cell.length_b   1.000
_cell.length_c   1.000
_cell.angle_alpha   90.00
_cell.angle_beta   90.00
_cell.angle_gamma   90.00
#
_symmetry.space_group_name_H-M   'P 1'
#
loop_
_entity.id
_entity.type
_entity.pdbx_description
1 polymer ?
#
loop_
_entity_poly.entity_id
_entity_poly.type
_entity_poly.pdbx_seq_one_letter_code
_entity_poly.pdbx_strand_id
1 'polypeptide(L)'
;MRIPISVKYKNKTLPITDHDIVFQMADELNKLNNNNQKYKIDFIDWIQSTENNLYYKHGIRLPNGKVPTVGQVAANASLFAGISSSARMVDRIAAKVDEATKKIYDDSWFELMIKDLYAAHDRSRKAMMIGPNGDGYTTRWTNVEVYVHEVRRKCRGFKFGVRVTKIDHEGGKVTVQWKDDPFNTTYNKKSFDNVIISVPFSIVRTWHLPELPYTLRSAIDNLGYDSACKVAMEFRSRFWEHYEPPILGGCDTTDLYAGEICYPSNNLTDEGPGVMLASYVSHDASLRLASMTEKQHVARVLEDIVELHGDIAREQYTGNYDRVCWILDEFQSGSWASPEPGQHKLHMQSYFEMNNGIVFVEEHTDIKHAWISGALESAIRGVVMVLIEHGHVKEAKSLVKKWDAKWMKI
;
A
#
# COMPACT_ATOMS: atom_id res chain seq x y z
N MET A 1 -1.59 4.21 -6.53
CA MET A 1 -2.28 3.36 -5.52
C MET A 1 -3.73 3.19 -5.98
N ARG A 2 -4.30 1.98 -5.87
CA ARG A 2 -5.63 1.60 -6.40
C ARG A 2 -6.72 1.82 -5.35
N ILE A 3 -7.58 2.82 -5.48
CA ILE A 3 -8.58 3.14 -4.46
C ILE A 3 -9.95 2.57 -4.84
N PRO A 4 -10.40 1.45 -4.24
CA PRO A 4 -11.71 0.92 -4.52
C PRO A 4 -12.83 1.87 -4.10
N ILE A 5 -13.83 2.04 -4.97
CA ILE A 5 -15.00 2.93 -4.72
C ILE A 5 -16.31 2.16 -4.56
N SER A 6 -16.38 0.95 -5.11
CA SER A 6 -17.55 0.08 -4.97
C SER A 6 -17.23 -1.39 -5.27
N VAL A 7 -18.05 -2.27 -4.73
CA VAL A 7 -18.04 -3.72 -5.00
C VAL A 7 -19.44 -4.19 -5.38
N LYS A 8 -19.52 -5.11 -6.35
CA LYS A 8 -20.76 -5.82 -6.66
C LYS A 8 -20.85 -7.06 -5.76
N TYR A 9 -21.84 -7.08 -4.87
CA TYR A 9 -22.10 -8.20 -3.96
C TYR A 9 -23.57 -8.59 -4.00
N LYS A 10 -23.87 -9.86 -4.28
CA LYS A 10 -25.25 -10.42 -4.35
C LYS A 10 -26.25 -9.53 -5.10
N ASN A 11 -25.91 -9.17 -6.34
CA ASN A 11 -26.69 -8.29 -7.24
C ASN A 11 -26.89 -6.84 -6.75
N LYS A 12 -26.21 -6.42 -5.68
CA LYS A 12 -26.15 -5.03 -5.23
C LYS A 12 -24.79 -4.44 -5.58
N THR A 13 -24.75 -3.14 -5.83
CA THR A 13 -23.49 -2.37 -5.85
C THR A 13 -23.39 -1.64 -4.53
N LEU A 14 -22.38 -1.97 -3.72
CA LEU A 14 -22.16 -1.38 -2.41
C LEU A 14 -20.99 -0.38 -2.50
N PRO A 15 -21.15 0.86 -2.01
CA PRO A 15 -20.06 1.83 -1.97
C PRO A 15 -19.01 1.40 -0.95
N ILE A 16 -17.74 1.57 -1.29
CA ILE A 16 -16.60 1.36 -0.40
C ILE A 16 -16.17 2.74 0.10
N THR A 17 -16.28 2.95 1.41
CA THR A 17 -16.08 4.27 2.05
C THR A 17 -14.71 4.40 2.73
N ASP A 18 -13.95 3.30 2.85
CA ASP A 18 -12.68 3.26 3.59
C ASP A 18 -11.60 4.23 3.08
N HIS A 19 -11.75 4.69 1.85
CA HIS A 19 -10.86 5.62 1.18
C HIS A 19 -11.50 6.98 0.86
N ASP A 20 -12.72 7.25 1.32
CA ASP A 20 -13.38 8.56 1.15
C ASP A 20 -12.50 9.70 1.68
N ILE A 21 -11.77 9.43 2.75
CA ILE A 21 -10.80 10.35 3.35
C ILE A 21 -9.68 10.77 2.38
N VAL A 22 -9.30 9.90 1.43
CA VAL A 22 -8.28 10.18 0.41
C VAL A 22 -8.83 11.13 -0.64
N PHE A 23 -10.08 10.92 -1.08
CA PHE A 23 -10.75 11.84 -2.00
C PHE A 23 -10.98 13.21 -1.36
N GLN A 24 -11.44 13.24 -0.11
CA GLN A 24 -11.58 14.46 0.66
C GLN A 24 -10.24 15.20 0.82
N MET A 25 -9.15 14.48 1.09
CA MET A 25 -7.81 15.07 1.15
C MET A 25 -7.42 15.74 -0.17
N ALA A 26 -7.66 15.07 -1.30
CA ALA A 26 -7.39 15.65 -2.61
C ALA A 26 -8.22 16.93 -2.86
N ASP A 27 -9.50 16.93 -2.48
CA ASP A 27 -10.35 18.13 -2.57
C ASP A 27 -9.82 19.28 -1.70
N GLU A 28 -9.41 19.00 -0.47
CA GLU A 28 -8.85 20.01 0.43
C GLU A 28 -7.53 20.58 -0.12
N LEU A 29 -6.66 19.74 -0.68
CA LEU A 29 -5.42 20.18 -1.31
C LEU A 29 -5.70 21.01 -2.58
N ASN A 30 -6.66 20.60 -3.40
CA ASN A 30 -7.09 21.36 -4.58
C ASN A 30 -7.63 22.75 -4.19
N LYS A 31 -8.46 22.84 -3.14
CA LYS A 31 -8.93 24.12 -2.58
C LYS A 31 -7.76 24.96 -2.08
N LEU A 32 -6.82 24.36 -1.35
CA LEU A 32 -5.60 25.04 -0.90
C LEU A 32 -4.77 25.54 -2.10
N ASN A 33 -4.81 24.85 -3.24
CA ASN A 33 -4.12 25.25 -4.46
C ASN A 33 -4.85 26.34 -5.24
N ASN A 34 -5.93 26.89 -4.70
CA ASN A 34 -6.86 27.76 -5.42
C ASN A 34 -7.33 27.11 -6.74
N ASN A 35 -7.42 25.78 -6.78
CA ASN A 35 -7.73 24.97 -7.96
C ASN A 35 -6.83 25.25 -9.17
N ASN A 36 -5.55 25.59 -8.92
CA ASN A 36 -4.58 25.79 -9.98
C ASN A 36 -4.35 24.48 -10.75
N GLN A 37 -4.61 24.48 -12.05
CA GLN A 37 -4.52 23.30 -12.92
C GLN A 37 -3.13 22.65 -12.91
N LYS A 38 -2.06 23.43 -12.71
CA LYS A 38 -0.70 22.90 -12.62
C LYS A 38 -0.50 21.96 -11.41
N TYR A 39 -1.25 22.18 -10.34
CA TYR A 39 -1.15 21.43 -9.08
C TYR A 39 -2.46 20.71 -8.77
N LYS A 40 -3.30 20.46 -9.78
CA LYS A 40 -4.54 19.73 -9.61
C LYS A 40 -4.22 18.29 -9.27
N ILE A 41 -4.77 17.82 -8.16
CA ILE A 41 -4.81 16.41 -7.81
C ILE A 41 -6.09 15.85 -8.40
N ASP A 42 -5.95 14.94 -9.36
CA ASP A 42 -7.06 14.28 -10.03
C ASP A 42 -6.88 12.76 -9.98
N PHE A 43 -7.98 12.05 -10.25
CA PHE A 43 -8.00 10.60 -10.22
C PHE A 43 -8.38 10.03 -11.58
N ILE A 44 -7.54 9.13 -12.09
CA ILE A 44 -7.86 8.37 -13.29
C ILE A 44 -8.66 7.12 -12.92
N ASP A 45 -9.48 6.64 -13.83
CA ASP A 45 -10.12 5.33 -13.69
C ASP A 45 -9.07 4.23 -13.80
N TRP A 46 -9.15 3.25 -12.90
CA TRP A 46 -8.24 2.11 -12.92
C TRP A 46 -8.90 0.90 -13.57
N ILE A 47 -8.20 0.34 -14.55
CA ILE A 47 -8.60 -0.91 -15.17
C ILE A 47 -7.90 -2.04 -14.40
N GLN A 48 -8.67 -2.76 -13.59
CA GLN A 48 -8.15 -3.85 -12.75
C GLN A 48 -7.75 -5.07 -13.57
N SER A 49 -8.58 -5.42 -14.54
CA SER A 49 -8.36 -6.54 -15.45
C SER A 49 -9.21 -6.36 -16.69
N THR A 50 -8.78 -6.99 -17.76
CA THR A 50 -9.46 -7.09 -19.06
C THR A 50 -9.38 -8.54 -19.52
N GLU A 51 -10.30 -8.94 -20.40
CA GLU A 51 -10.27 -10.27 -21.02
C GLU A 51 -9.05 -10.49 -21.93
N ASN A 52 -8.39 -9.40 -22.34
CA ASN A 52 -7.22 -9.41 -23.22
C ASN A 52 -5.90 -9.48 -22.46
N ASN A 53 -5.89 -9.27 -21.13
CA ASN A 53 -4.70 -9.55 -20.33
C ASN A 53 -4.27 -11.01 -20.51
N LEU A 54 -2.96 -11.23 -20.45
CA LEU A 54 -2.35 -12.52 -20.70
C LEU A 54 -2.49 -13.43 -19.48
N TYR A 55 -2.68 -14.72 -19.76
CA TYR A 55 -2.62 -15.79 -18.77
C TYR A 55 -1.47 -16.73 -19.13
N TYR A 56 -0.45 -16.75 -18.29
CA TYR A 56 0.73 -17.57 -18.48
C TYR A 56 1.02 -18.41 -17.24
N LYS A 57 0.85 -19.72 -17.35
CA LYS A 57 1.23 -20.66 -16.30
C LYS A 57 1.90 -21.86 -16.93
N HIS A 58 3.01 -22.31 -16.35
CA HIS A 58 3.74 -23.51 -16.74
C HIS A 58 4.05 -23.58 -18.25
N GLY A 59 4.40 -22.45 -18.88
CA GLY A 59 4.74 -22.44 -20.30
C GLY A 59 3.57 -22.57 -21.27
N ILE A 60 2.32 -22.34 -20.81
CA ILE A 60 1.14 -22.51 -21.67
C ILE A 60 1.17 -21.59 -22.90
N ARG A 61 0.82 -22.18 -24.05
CA ARG A 61 0.79 -21.53 -25.35
C ARG A 61 -0.43 -22.02 -26.13
N LEU A 62 -1.00 -21.12 -26.92
CA LEU A 62 -1.92 -21.47 -28.00
C LEU A 62 -1.15 -22.20 -29.11
N PRO A 63 -1.84 -22.92 -30.03
CA PRO A 63 -1.19 -23.59 -31.16
C PRO A 63 -0.35 -22.68 -32.06
N ASN A 64 -0.65 -21.38 -32.09
CA ASN A 64 0.11 -20.37 -32.82
C ASN A 64 1.34 -19.85 -32.06
N GLY A 65 1.67 -20.42 -30.90
CA GLY A 65 2.80 -20.02 -30.06
C GLY A 65 2.57 -18.76 -29.22
N LYS A 66 1.38 -18.14 -29.23
CA LYS A 66 1.07 -16.98 -28.38
C LYS A 66 0.65 -17.42 -26.98
N VAL A 67 0.86 -16.55 -25.99
CA VAL A 67 0.26 -16.69 -24.66
C VAL A 67 -1.27 -16.55 -24.80
N PRO A 68 -2.09 -17.42 -24.19
CA PRO A 68 -3.54 -17.23 -24.19
C PRO A 68 -3.95 -16.03 -23.33
N THR A 69 -5.07 -15.41 -23.67
CA THR A 69 -5.67 -14.34 -22.85
C THR A 69 -6.55 -14.92 -21.74
N VAL A 70 -6.84 -14.12 -20.71
CA VAL A 70 -7.78 -14.47 -19.64
C VAL A 70 -9.16 -14.85 -20.21
N GLY A 71 -9.66 -14.12 -21.21
CA GLY A 71 -10.93 -14.43 -21.88
C GLY A 71 -10.91 -15.77 -22.61
N GLN A 72 -9.80 -16.12 -23.26
CA GLN A 72 -9.64 -17.41 -23.92
C GLN A 72 -9.60 -18.57 -22.91
N VAL A 73 -8.93 -18.38 -21.77
CA VAL A 73 -8.91 -19.38 -20.69
C VAL A 73 -10.30 -19.54 -20.06
N ALA A 74 -11.05 -18.44 -19.89
CA ALA A 74 -12.43 -18.49 -19.40
C ALA A 74 -13.36 -19.23 -20.37
N ALA A 75 -13.16 -19.06 -21.68
CA ALA A 75 -13.93 -19.77 -22.71
C ALA A 75 -13.53 -21.24 -22.89
N ASN A 76 -12.31 -21.62 -22.49
CA ASN A 76 -11.79 -22.97 -22.66
C ASN A 76 -11.03 -23.47 -21.43
N ALA A 77 -11.72 -24.26 -20.61
CA ALA A 77 -11.18 -24.84 -19.38
C ALA A 77 -9.92 -25.71 -19.57
N SER A 78 -9.65 -26.22 -20.79
CA SER A 78 -8.40 -26.97 -21.04
C SER A 78 -7.15 -26.09 -21.02
N LEU A 79 -7.30 -24.77 -21.20
CA LEU A 79 -6.21 -23.80 -21.07
C LEU A 79 -5.97 -23.38 -19.60
N PHE A 80 -6.82 -23.82 -18.68
CA PHE A 80 -6.61 -23.54 -17.27
C PHE A 80 -5.57 -24.51 -16.71
N ALA A 81 -4.42 -23.98 -16.33
CA ALA A 81 -3.44 -24.74 -15.57
C ALA A 81 -3.97 -24.91 -14.13
N GLY A 82 -4.69 -26.00 -13.90
CA GLY A 82 -5.23 -26.34 -12.59
C GLY A 82 -4.16 -26.34 -11.50
N ILE A 83 -4.61 -26.11 -10.25
CA ILE A 83 -3.73 -26.05 -9.09
C ILE A 83 -3.08 -27.43 -8.85
N SER A 84 -1.80 -27.45 -8.49
CA SER A 84 -1.02 -28.68 -8.25
C SER A 84 -1.66 -29.58 -7.18
N SER A 85 -1.28 -30.86 -7.14
CA SER A 85 -1.83 -31.85 -6.20
C SER A 85 -1.67 -31.50 -4.72
N SER A 86 -0.70 -30.65 -4.35
CA SER A 86 -0.53 -30.12 -2.99
C SER A 86 -1.59 -29.09 -2.62
N ALA A 87 -2.12 -28.34 -3.59
CA ALA A 87 -3.19 -27.37 -3.34
C ALA A 87 -4.54 -28.02 -3.01
N ARG A 88 -4.84 -29.21 -3.55
CA ARG A 88 -6.06 -29.96 -3.16
C ARG A 88 -6.09 -30.36 -1.69
N MET A 89 -4.93 -30.46 -1.04
CA MET A 89 -4.83 -30.69 0.40
C MET A 89 -5.06 -29.40 1.19
N VAL A 90 -4.55 -28.27 0.69
CA VAL A 90 -4.83 -26.92 1.20
C VAL A 90 -6.32 -26.60 1.10
N ASP A 91 -6.99 -26.94 0.00
CA ASP A 91 -8.43 -26.70 -0.21
C ASP A 91 -9.30 -27.39 0.84
N ARG A 92 -8.92 -28.59 1.30
CA ARG A 92 -9.66 -29.31 2.37
C ARG A 92 -9.46 -28.69 3.73
N ILE A 93 -8.29 -28.12 4.00
CA ILE A 93 -8.01 -27.38 5.23
C ILE A 93 -8.71 -26.02 5.18
N ALA A 94 -8.62 -25.32 4.04
CA ALA A 94 -9.31 -24.07 3.77
C ALA A 94 -10.83 -24.22 3.93
N ALA A 95 -11.45 -25.27 3.38
CA ALA A 95 -12.90 -25.50 3.54
C ALA A 95 -13.33 -25.66 5.01
N LYS A 96 -12.50 -26.31 5.85
CA LYS A 96 -12.77 -26.44 7.29
C LYS A 96 -12.57 -25.13 8.04
N VAL A 97 -11.54 -24.36 7.64
CA VAL A 97 -11.31 -23.01 8.16
C VAL A 97 -12.48 -22.10 7.78
N ASP A 98 -12.92 -22.12 6.51
CA ASP A 98 -14.05 -21.35 5.98
C ASP A 98 -15.37 -21.68 6.70
N GLU A 99 -15.63 -22.96 7.00
CA GLU A 99 -16.81 -23.35 7.77
C GLU A 99 -16.78 -22.81 9.20
N ALA A 100 -15.60 -22.83 9.83
CA ALA A 100 -15.41 -22.28 11.18
C ALA A 100 -15.51 -20.74 11.19
N THR A 101 -14.98 -20.07 10.16
CA THR A 101 -14.94 -18.60 10.05
C THR A 101 -16.27 -18.01 9.57
N LYS A 102 -17.10 -18.74 8.81
CA LYS A 102 -18.45 -18.31 8.38
C LYS A 102 -19.40 -17.95 9.53
N LYS A 103 -19.18 -18.50 10.74
CA LYS A 103 -19.96 -18.15 11.93
C LYS A 103 -19.61 -16.77 12.49
N ILE A 104 -18.47 -16.22 12.08
CA ILE A 104 -17.90 -14.95 12.55
C ILE A 104 -18.00 -13.89 11.44
N TYR A 105 -17.62 -14.25 10.21
CA TYR A 105 -17.63 -13.41 9.02
C TYR A 105 -18.82 -13.78 8.12
N ASP A 106 -20.02 -13.46 8.60
CA ASP A 106 -21.26 -13.64 7.85
C ASP A 106 -21.50 -12.51 6.83
N ASP A 107 -22.57 -12.61 6.03
CA ASP A 107 -22.95 -11.58 5.04
C ASP A 107 -23.05 -10.18 5.64
N SER A 108 -23.56 -10.06 6.87
CA SER A 108 -23.71 -8.76 7.53
C SER A 108 -22.37 -8.19 7.96
N TRP A 109 -21.39 -9.04 8.27
CA TRP A 109 -20.01 -8.63 8.50
C TRP A 109 -19.36 -8.13 7.21
N PHE A 110 -19.53 -8.84 6.09
CA PHE A 110 -19.00 -8.38 4.80
C PHE A 110 -19.59 -7.04 4.37
N GLU A 111 -20.92 -6.87 4.49
CA GLU A 111 -21.55 -5.58 4.22
C GLU A 111 -21.05 -4.46 5.16
N LEU A 112 -20.74 -4.79 6.43
CA LEU A 112 -20.17 -3.84 7.38
C LEU A 112 -18.72 -3.51 7.04
N MET A 113 -17.90 -4.50 6.68
CA MET A 113 -16.50 -4.32 6.30
C MET A 113 -16.37 -3.39 5.08
N ILE A 114 -17.29 -3.49 4.13
CA ILE A 114 -17.35 -2.59 2.95
C ILE A 114 -17.69 -1.13 3.34
N LYS A 115 -18.52 -0.93 4.37
CA LYS A 115 -19.09 0.39 4.74
C LYS A 115 -18.37 1.09 5.90
N ASP A 116 -17.77 0.32 6.80
CA ASP A 116 -17.08 0.77 8.01
C ASP A 116 -16.16 -0.35 8.50
N LEU A 117 -14.94 -0.35 7.96
CA LEU A 117 -13.93 -1.33 8.33
C LEU A 117 -13.58 -1.31 9.82
N TYR A 118 -13.66 -0.15 10.50
CA TYR A 118 -13.38 -0.08 11.93
C TYR A 118 -14.46 -0.75 12.76
N ALA A 119 -15.73 -0.54 12.42
CA ALA A 119 -16.84 -1.22 13.06
C ALA A 119 -16.80 -2.73 12.79
N ALA A 120 -16.45 -3.14 11.56
CA ALA A 120 -16.25 -4.54 11.21
C ALA A 120 -15.10 -5.17 12.00
N HIS A 121 -13.96 -4.46 12.12
CA HIS A 121 -12.81 -4.89 12.89
C HIS A 121 -13.12 -4.98 14.39
N ASP A 122 -13.83 -4.02 14.98
CA ASP A 122 -14.25 -4.08 16.39
C ASP A 122 -15.21 -5.26 16.64
N ARG A 123 -16.15 -5.49 15.72
CA ARG A 123 -17.01 -6.68 15.75
C ARG A 123 -16.17 -7.97 15.70
N SER A 124 -15.19 -8.05 14.80
CA SER A 124 -14.28 -9.20 14.72
C SER A 124 -13.44 -9.39 15.97
N ARG A 125 -12.85 -8.32 16.54
CA ARG A 125 -12.09 -8.44 17.80
C ARG A 125 -12.93 -9.00 18.94
N LYS A 126 -14.19 -8.56 19.04
CA LYS A 126 -15.15 -9.08 20.01
C LYS A 126 -15.57 -10.53 19.72
N ALA A 127 -15.51 -10.94 18.46
CA ALA A 127 -15.99 -12.24 17.98
C ALA A 127 -14.94 -13.35 17.83
N MET A 128 -13.65 -13.05 17.59
CA MET A 128 -12.42 -13.91 17.66
C MET A 128 -11.38 -13.61 16.55
N MET A 129 -10.15 -14.16 16.74
CA MET A 129 -8.92 -14.02 15.94
C MET A 129 -9.00 -14.55 14.49
N ILE A 130 -8.59 -13.68 13.55
CA ILE A 130 -8.12 -13.88 12.15
C ILE A 130 -9.17 -14.36 11.12
N GLY A 131 -9.21 -13.67 9.96
CA GLY A 131 -10.04 -13.99 8.79
C GLY A 131 -9.32 -13.82 7.44
N PRO A 132 -9.86 -14.37 6.33
CA PRO A 132 -9.24 -14.36 4.99
C PRO A 132 -10.03 -13.61 3.86
N ASN A 133 -9.27 -13.28 2.79
CA ASN A 133 -9.52 -13.17 1.33
C ASN A 133 -10.90 -12.80 0.73
N GLY A 134 -11.07 -11.55 0.30
CA GLY A 134 -10.97 -11.00 -1.07
C GLY A 134 -11.74 -11.56 -2.29
N ASP A 135 -12.69 -10.77 -2.82
CA ASP A 135 -13.18 -10.78 -4.21
C ASP A 135 -13.65 -9.39 -4.72
N GLY A 136 -13.24 -9.05 -5.95
CA GLY A 136 -13.85 -8.11 -6.92
C GLY A 136 -13.99 -6.61 -6.58
N TYR A 137 -13.03 -5.77 -7.00
CA TYR A 137 -13.06 -4.31 -6.78
C TYR A 137 -13.07 -3.47 -8.06
N THR A 138 -13.75 -2.33 -8.04
CA THR A 138 -13.59 -1.22 -9.02
C THR A 138 -12.82 -0.07 -8.37
N THR A 139 -11.72 0.42 -8.98
CA THR A 139 -10.79 1.34 -8.29
C THR A 139 -10.43 2.59 -9.11
N ARG A 140 -9.82 3.60 -8.47
CA ARG A 140 -9.27 4.83 -9.09
C ARG A 140 -7.84 5.12 -8.62
N TRP A 141 -7.04 5.84 -9.40
CA TRP A 141 -5.62 6.13 -9.12
C TRP A 141 -5.34 7.60 -8.86
N THR A 142 -4.38 7.92 -7.99
CA THR A 142 -3.85 9.29 -7.78
C THR A 142 -2.47 9.48 -8.40
N ASN A 143 -2.18 10.72 -8.80
CA ASN A 143 -0.84 11.15 -9.14
C ASN A 143 -0.11 11.66 -7.87
N VAL A 144 0.83 10.86 -7.35
CA VAL A 144 1.46 11.07 -6.02
C VAL A 144 2.50 12.19 -6.01
N GLU A 145 3.07 12.57 -7.16
CA GLU A 145 4.11 13.61 -7.22
C GLU A 145 3.59 15.01 -6.84
N VAL A 146 2.31 15.30 -7.09
CA VAL A 146 1.67 16.58 -6.72
C VAL A 146 1.47 16.68 -5.21
N TYR A 147 1.28 15.55 -4.52
CA TYR A 147 0.99 15.47 -3.08
C TYR A 147 2.13 16.02 -2.22
N VAL A 148 3.36 15.55 -2.49
CA VAL A 148 4.54 15.89 -1.68
C VAL A 148 5.00 17.32 -1.96
N HIS A 149 4.86 17.80 -3.20
CA HIS A 149 5.27 19.15 -3.56
C HIS A 149 4.43 20.24 -2.88
N GLU A 150 3.13 20.00 -2.66
CA GLU A 150 2.24 21.03 -2.12
C GLU A 150 2.29 21.14 -0.60
N VAL A 151 2.41 20.02 0.13
CA VAL A 151 2.66 20.05 1.59
C VAL A 151 3.93 20.86 1.89
N ARG A 152 4.98 20.69 1.06
CA ARG A 152 6.24 21.46 1.16
C ARG A 152 6.05 22.97 1.02
N ARG A 153 5.15 23.41 0.14
CA ARG A 153 4.95 24.85 -0.16
C ARG A 153 4.26 25.59 0.97
N LYS A 154 3.38 24.92 1.73
CA LYS A 154 2.50 25.57 2.71
C LYS A 154 2.89 25.35 4.17
N CYS A 155 3.55 24.25 4.51
CA CYS A 155 4.07 24.03 5.86
C CYS A 155 5.37 24.83 6.06
N ARG A 156 5.29 26.01 6.69
CA ARG A 156 6.48 26.73 7.16
C ARG A 156 7.20 25.85 8.20
N GLY A 157 8.50 25.61 8.00
CA GLY A 157 9.34 24.89 8.97
C GLY A 157 9.69 23.43 8.62
N PHE A 158 9.47 22.98 7.38
CA PHE A 158 9.99 21.69 6.92
C PHE A 158 11.52 21.75 6.75
N LYS A 159 12.24 20.77 7.33
CA LYS A 159 13.71 20.68 7.21
C LYS A 159 14.09 19.32 6.62
N PHE A 160 14.61 19.32 5.40
CA PHE A 160 15.17 18.13 4.74
C PHE A 160 16.57 17.82 5.25
N GLY A 161 17.04 16.60 4.98
CA GLY A 161 18.38 16.16 5.35
C GLY A 161 18.59 15.99 6.86
N VAL A 162 17.50 15.86 7.63
CA VAL A 162 17.55 15.64 9.07
C VAL A 162 17.09 14.22 9.37
N ARG A 163 18.04 13.35 9.72
CA ARG A 163 17.77 11.98 10.13
C ARG A 163 17.75 11.87 11.65
N VAL A 164 16.56 11.94 12.23
CA VAL A 164 16.37 11.66 13.66
C VAL A 164 16.79 10.22 13.95
N THR A 165 17.56 10.04 15.01
CA THR A 165 18.06 8.73 15.47
C THR A 165 17.96 8.55 16.99
N LYS A 166 17.58 9.60 17.72
CA LYS A 166 17.37 9.54 19.15
C LYS A 166 16.19 10.43 19.58
N ILE A 167 15.38 9.91 20.48
CA ILE A 167 14.35 10.63 21.24
C ILE A 167 14.70 10.51 22.72
N ASP A 168 14.47 11.57 23.48
CA ASP A 168 14.72 11.62 24.92
C ASP A 168 13.73 12.57 25.59
N HIS A 169 13.76 12.63 26.92
CA HIS A 169 13.00 13.61 27.70
C HIS A 169 13.94 14.53 28.48
N GLU A 170 13.85 15.83 28.24
CA GLU A 170 14.64 16.84 28.98
C GLU A 170 13.68 17.95 29.45
N GLY A 171 13.69 18.27 30.75
CA GLY A 171 12.90 19.37 31.31
C GLY A 171 11.38 19.25 31.10
N GLY A 172 10.84 18.02 31.12
CA GLY A 172 9.41 17.75 30.88
C GLY A 172 8.98 17.87 29.41
N LYS A 173 9.92 18.00 28.47
CA LYS A 173 9.67 18.07 27.03
C LYS A 173 10.29 16.88 26.31
N VAL A 174 9.72 16.54 25.16
CA VAL A 174 10.29 15.53 24.25
C VAL A 174 11.41 16.19 23.43
N THR A 175 12.61 15.61 23.49
CA THR A 175 13.80 16.11 22.78
C THR A 175 14.15 15.19 21.62
N VAL A 176 14.06 15.74 20.41
CA VAL A 176 14.36 15.07 19.13
C VAL A 176 15.82 15.34 18.78
N GLN A 177 16.57 14.29 18.46
CA GLN A 177 18.01 14.35 18.27
C GLN A 177 18.45 13.69 16.96
N TRP A 178 19.39 14.33 16.27
CA TRP A 178 19.97 13.85 15.02
C TRP A 178 21.46 14.19 14.94
N LYS A 179 22.16 13.59 13.99
CA LYS A 179 23.52 13.95 13.63
C LYS A 179 23.56 14.42 12.19
N ASP A 180 24.41 15.40 11.90
CA ASP A 180 24.64 15.84 10.51
C ASP A 180 25.57 14.84 9.77
N ASP A 181 26.41 14.12 10.51
CA ASP A 181 27.22 13.01 10.01
C ASP A 181 27.06 11.78 10.96
N PRO A 182 26.87 10.56 10.45
CA PRO A 182 26.67 9.35 11.27
C PRO A 182 27.77 9.10 12.30
N PHE A 183 29.02 9.48 11.98
CA PHE A 183 30.19 9.26 12.81
C PHE A 183 30.44 10.37 13.83
N ASN A 184 29.67 11.47 13.79
CA ASN A 184 29.77 12.51 14.81
C ASN A 184 29.47 11.94 16.20
N THR A 185 30.20 12.43 17.20
CA THR A 185 29.99 12.04 18.60
C THR A 185 28.94 12.90 19.30
N THR A 186 28.60 14.06 18.72
CA THR A 186 27.62 15.01 19.25
C THR A 186 26.32 14.96 18.46
N TYR A 187 25.20 15.15 19.18
CA TYR A 187 23.87 15.27 18.58
C TYR A 187 23.46 16.73 18.50
N ASN A 188 22.88 17.10 17.37
CA ASN A 188 21.97 18.24 17.32
C ASN A 188 20.67 17.86 18.02
N LYS A 189 20.02 18.83 18.67
CA LYS A 189 18.78 18.57 19.41
C LYS A 189 17.79 19.72 19.34
N LYS A 190 16.50 19.38 19.49
CA LYS A 190 15.41 20.35 19.65
C LYS A 190 14.32 19.75 20.54
N SER A 191 13.73 20.56 21.42
CA SER A 191 12.73 20.08 22.39
C SER A 191 11.34 20.66 22.10
N PHE A 192 10.31 19.86 22.35
CA PHE A 192 8.91 20.15 22.06
C PHE A 192 8.00 19.62 23.17
N ASP A 193 6.84 20.22 23.36
CA ASP A 193 5.85 19.76 24.35
C ASP A 193 5.26 18.39 23.94
N ASN A 194 4.99 18.20 22.65
CA ASN A 194 4.61 16.92 22.07
C ASN A 194 5.33 16.69 20.74
N VAL A 195 5.54 15.41 20.39
CA VAL A 195 6.12 14.99 19.12
C VAL A 195 5.24 13.92 18.49
N ILE A 196 4.81 14.17 17.25
CA ILE A 196 4.15 13.18 16.40
C ILE A 196 5.23 12.51 15.54
N ILE A 197 5.37 11.19 15.66
CA ILE A 197 6.34 10.40 14.92
C ILE A 197 5.58 9.60 13.85
N SER A 198 5.81 9.95 12.58
CA SER A 198 5.26 9.24 11.41
C SER A 198 6.30 8.35 10.71
N VAL A 199 7.40 8.05 11.39
CA VAL A 199 8.46 7.18 10.87
C VAL A 199 8.07 5.73 11.17
N PRO A 200 8.18 4.79 10.21
CA PRO A 200 7.75 3.41 10.41
C PRO A 200 8.57 2.71 11.51
N PHE A 201 7.96 1.75 12.20
CA PHE A 201 8.60 0.99 13.28
C PHE A 201 9.81 0.18 12.84
N SER A 202 9.88 -0.23 11.58
CA SER A 202 11.06 -0.81 10.94
C SER A 202 12.31 0.07 11.06
N ILE A 203 12.15 1.41 11.10
CA ILE A 203 13.23 2.38 11.32
C ILE A 203 13.31 2.80 12.78
N VAL A 204 12.17 3.10 13.43
CA VAL A 204 12.14 3.60 14.81
C VAL A 204 12.77 2.59 15.79
N ARG A 205 12.68 1.28 15.53
CA ARG A 205 13.35 0.26 16.35
C ARG A 205 14.88 0.36 16.37
N THR A 206 15.47 1.10 15.44
CA THR A 206 16.92 1.39 15.40
C THR A 206 17.30 2.64 16.17
N TRP A 207 16.33 3.42 16.66
CA TRP A 207 16.58 4.66 17.39
C TRP A 207 16.92 4.39 18.86
N HIS A 208 17.65 5.32 19.47
CA HIS A 208 17.69 5.42 20.92
C HIS A 208 16.38 6.07 21.40
N LEU A 209 15.53 5.29 22.07
CA LEU A 209 14.23 5.73 22.57
C LEU A 209 14.27 5.91 24.09
N PRO A 210 13.43 6.79 24.67
CA PRO A 210 13.22 6.85 26.10
C PRO A 210 12.50 5.58 26.58
N GLU A 211 12.28 5.47 27.88
CA GLU A 211 11.43 4.40 28.42
C GLU A 211 9.99 4.56 27.89
N LEU A 212 9.48 3.47 27.32
CA LEU A 212 8.12 3.37 26.77
C LEU A 212 7.41 2.19 27.44
N PRO A 213 6.06 2.20 27.53
CA PRO A 213 5.33 1.05 28.03
C PRO A 213 5.69 -0.22 27.26
N TYR A 214 5.80 -1.33 27.99
CA TYR A 214 6.27 -2.61 27.45
C TYR A 214 5.53 -3.03 26.18
N THR A 215 4.20 -2.88 26.14
CA THR A 215 3.38 -3.25 24.98
C THR A 215 3.73 -2.45 23.74
N LEU A 216 3.95 -1.14 23.87
CA LEU A 216 4.36 -0.26 22.77
C LEU A 216 5.79 -0.55 22.35
N ARG A 217 6.70 -0.74 23.31
CA ARG A 217 8.09 -1.09 22.99
C ARG A 217 8.17 -2.42 22.24
N SER A 218 7.45 -3.44 22.71
CA SER A 218 7.34 -4.73 22.04
C SER A 218 6.76 -4.59 20.64
N ALA A 219 5.78 -3.71 20.43
CA ALA A 219 5.24 -3.44 19.10
C ALA A 219 6.28 -2.81 18.15
N ILE A 220 7.00 -1.79 18.61
CA ILE A 220 8.07 -1.14 17.84
C ILE A 220 9.10 -2.17 17.40
N ASP A 221 9.53 -3.04 18.32
CA ASP A 221 10.58 -4.02 18.10
C ASP A 221 10.14 -5.18 17.19
N ASN A 222 8.86 -5.60 17.24
CA ASN A 222 8.41 -6.87 16.66
C ASN A 222 7.35 -6.77 15.56
N LEU A 223 6.75 -5.59 15.31
CA LEU A 223 5.76 -5.46 14.24
C LEU A 223 6.33 -5.97 12.91
N GLY A 224 5.63 -6.91 12.29
CA GLY A 224 6.01 -7.48 11.00
C GLY A 224 5.88 -6.45 9.89
N TYR A 225 6.82 -6.47 8.94
CA TYR A 225 6.77 -5.68 7.71
C TYR A 225 6.95 -6.60 6.53
N ASP A 226 6.18 -6.36 5.48
CA ASP A 226 6.38 -7.02 4.20
C ASP A 226 7.35 -6.23 3.32
N SER A 227 7.77 -6.85 2.23
CA SER A 227 8.63 -6.25 1.22
C SER A 227 7.99 -6.38 -0.16
N ALA A 228 8.33 -5.43 -1.02
CA ALA A 228 7.98 -5.41 -2.42
C ALA A 228 9.09 -4.78 -3.26
N CYS A 229 9.19 -5.28 -4.49
CA CYS A 229 10.01 -4.69 -5.54
C CYS A 229 9.14 -4.42 -6.77
N LYS A 230 9.39 -3.28 -7.41
CA LYS A 230 8.80 -2.91 -8.69
C LYS A 230 9.88 -2.62 -9.71
N VAL A 231 9.63 -2.99 -10.94
CA VAL A 231 10.42 -2.58 -12.11
C VAL A 231 9.47 -1.96 -13.13
N ALA A 232 9.69 -0.69 -13.44
CA ALA A 232 9.04 0.01 -14.53
C ALA A 232 9.99 0.02 -15.73
N MET A 233 9.47 -0.30 -16.92
CA MET A 233 10.26 -0.32 -18.15
C MET A 233 9.59 0.53 -19.22
N GLU A 234 10.39 1.34 -19.90
CA GLU A 234 9.93 2.19 -20.99
C GLU A 234 10.12 1.47 -22.34
N PHE A 235 9.10 1.55 -23.18
CA PHE A 235 9.07 1.05 -24.55
C PHE A 235 8.81 2.19 -25.52
N ARG A 236 9.36 2.10 -26.73
CA ARG A 236 9.23 3.14 -27.78
C ARG A 236 7.79 3.32 -28.27
N SER A 237 6.97 2.28 -28.15
CA SER A 237 5.54 2.32 -28.40
C SER A 237 4.80 1.50 -27.35
N ARG A 238 3.50 1.78 -27.23
CA ARG A 238 2.55 0.98 -26.45
C ARG A 238 2.12 -0.24 -27.26
N PHE A 239 3.06 -1.04 -27.73
CA PHE A 239 2.83 -2.14 -28.67
C PHE A 239 1.72 -3.13 -28.23
N TRP A 240 1.53 -3.28 -26.91
CA TRP A 240 0.47 -4.09 -26.31
C TRP A 240 -0.95 -3.57 -26.61
N GLU A 241 -1.13 -2.27 -26.88
CA GLU A 241 -2.40 -1.65 -27.27
C GLU A 241 -2.71 -1.82 -28.77
N HIS A 242 -1.75 -2.29 -29.57
CA HIS A 242 -1.91 -2.51 -31.01
C HIS A 242 -2.05 -3.99 -31.38
N TYR A 243 -2.22 -4.86 -30.39
CA TYR A 243 -2.57 -6.26 -30.62
C TYR A 243 -4.02 -6.39 -31.09
N GLU A 244 -4.30 -7.54 -31.69
CA GLU A 244 -5.65 -7.96 -32.09
C GLU A 244 -6.01 -9.23 -31.29
N PRO A 245 -6.77 -9.12 -30.18
CA PRO A 245 -7.35 -7.89 -29.60
C PRO A 245 -6.36 -7.09 -28.70
N PRO A 246 -6.60 -5.79 -28.45
CA PRO A 246 -5.66 -4.90 -27.75
C PRO A 246 -5.69 -5.08 -26.23
N ILE A 247 -4.54 -4.89 -25.56
CA ILE A 247 -4.44 -4.88 -24.09
C ILE A 247 -4.53 -3.43 -23.60
N LEU A 248 -5.67 -3.03 -23.02
CA LEU A 248 -5.90 -1.67 -22.53
C LEU A 248 -6.01 -1.66 -21.00
N GLY A 249 -4.88 -1.47 -20.32
CA GLY A 249 -4.80 -1.54 -18.86
C GLY A 249 -4.89 -2.98 -18.32
N GLY A 250 -5.14 -3.10 -17.01
CA GLY A 250 -5.17 -4.39 -16.32
C GLY A 250 -3.78 -4.97 -16.04
N CYS A 251 -3.76 -6.16 -15.45
CA CYS A 251 -2.54 -6.88 -15.16
C CYS A 251 -2.63 -8.34 -15.64
N ASP A 252 -1.50 -8.88 -16.08
CA ASP A 252 -1.39 -10.27 -16.50
C ASP A 252 -1.37 -11.22 -15.30
N THR A 253 -1.82 -12.45 -15.55
CA THR A 253 -1.72 -13.55 -14.59
C THR A 253 -0.56 -14.44 -15.00
N THR A 254 0.57 -14.37 -14.30
CA THR A 254 1.77 -15.15 -14.62
C THR A 254 2.37 -15.90 -13.43
N ASP A 255 3.11 -16.98 -13.65
CA ASP A 255 4.02 -17.63 -12.68
C ASP A 255 5.50 -17.30 -12.92
N LEU A 256 5.79 -16.38 -13.86
CA LEU A 256 7.12 -15.82 -14.07
C LEU A 256 7.60 -15.01 -12.86
N TYR A 257 8.91 -14.81 -12.77
CA TYR A 257 9.54 -14.09 -11.65
C TYR A 257 9.21 -12.60 -11.66
N ALA A 258 8.83 -12.04 -12.81
CA ALA A 258 8.28 -10.70 -12.92
C ALA A 258 7.05 -10.47 -12.01
N GLY A 259 6.32 -11.50 -11.61
CA GLY A 259 5.15 -11.37 -10.74
C GLY A 259 3.97 -10.69 -11.45
N GLU A 260 3.36 -9.68 -10.83
CA GLU A 260 2.31 -8.90 -11.49
C GLU A 260 2.92 -7.99 -12.57
N ILE A 261 2.43 -8.11 -13.80
CA ILE A 261 2.78 -7.23 -14.92
C ILE A 261 1.55 -6.41 -15.24
N CYS A 262 1.62 -5.09 -15.09
CA CYS A 262 0.47 -4.21 -15.25
C CYS A 262 0.70 -3.17 -16.34
N TYR A 263 -0.33 -3.02 -17.17
CA TYR A 263 -0.36 -2.02 -18.22
C TYR A 263 -0.94 -0.72 -17.66
N PRO A 264 -0.37 0.45 -18.02
CA PRO A 264 -0.86 1.73 -17.57
C PRO A 264 -2.34 1.93 -17.95
N SER A 265 -3.16 2.38 -16.98
CA SER A 265 -4.57 2.76 -17.22
C SER A 265 -4.72 4.22 -17.66
N ASN A 266 -3.63 5.00 -17.62
CA ASN A 266 -3.57 6.36 -18.14
C ASN A 266 -3.09 6.38 -19.59
N ASN A 267 -3.42 7.47 -20.30
CA ASN A 267 -2.88 7.76 -21.63
C ASN A 267 -3.12 6.58 -22.60
N LEU A 268 -4.28 5.93 -22.47
CA LEU A 268 -4.68 4.82 -23.34
C LEU A 268 -4.83 5.37 -24.74
N THR A 269 -4.35 4.63 -25.74
CA THR A 269 -4.39 5.01 -27.16
C THR A 269 -3.54 6.24 -27.51
N ASP A 270 -2.73 6.76 -26.57
CA ASP A 270 -1.77 7.82 -26.88
C ASP A 270 -0.65 7.25 -27.76
N GLU A 271 -0.25 8.04 -28.75
CA GLU A 271 0.90 7.73 -29.61
C GLU A 271 2.21 8.05 -28.90
N GLY A 272 3.21 7.15 -29.03
CA GLY A 272 4.56 7.36 -28.52
C GLY A 272 4.98 6.40 -27.38
N PRO A 273 6.03 6.74 -26.63
CA PRO A 273 6.59 5.86 -25.61
C PRO A 273 5.61 5.55 -24.48
N GLY A 274 5.68 4.30 -23.98
CA GLY A 274 4.85 3.82 -22.88
C GLY A 274 5.68 3.18 -21.79
N VAL A 275 5.30 3.42 -20.53
CA VAL A 275 5.91 2.77 -19.36
C VAL A 275 5.00 1.65 -18.86
N MET A 276 5.51 0.43 -18.89
CA MET A 276 4.85 -0.74 -18.29
C MET A 276 5.37 -0.94 -16.87
N LEU A 277 4.49 -1.29 -15.93
CA LEU A 277 4.91 -1.93 -14.69
C LEU A 277 5.26 -3.37 -15.02
N ALA A 278 6.49 -3.58 -15.50
CA ALA A 278 6.98 -4.85 -16.02
C ALA A 278 7.26 -5.88 -14.93
N SER A 279 7.37 -5.45 -13.67
CA SER A 279 7.37 -6.36 -12.54
C SER A 279 6.82 -5.70 -11.29
N TYR A 280 5.97 -6.44 -10.58
CA TYR A 280 5.60 -6.16 -9.21
C TYR A 280 5.53 -7.47 -8.43
N VAL A 281 6.50 -7.62 -7.53
CA VAL A 281 6.66 -8.78 -6.65
C VAL A 281 6.61 -8.33 -5.20
N SER A 282 6.08 -9.19 -4.34
CA SER A 282 5.94 -8.95 -2.90
C SER A 282 6.43 -10.16 -2.09
N HIS A 283 6.46 -10.04 -0.76
CA HIS A 283 6.82 -11.12 0.15
C HIS A 283 8.25 -11.63 -0.10
N ASP A 284 8.49 -12.92 0.20
CA ASP A 284 9.80 -13.55 0.09
C ASP A 284 10.42 -13.38 -1.31
N ALA A 285 9.62 -13.47 -2.37
CA ALA A 285 10.09 -13.31 -3.75
C ALA A 285 10.76 -11.94 -3.96
N SER A 286 10.18 -10.88 -3.39
CA SER A 286 10.78 -9.54 -3.45
C SER A 286 12.13 -9.47 -2.74
N LEU A 287 12.32 -10.18 -1.62
CA LEU A 287 13.59 -10.22 -0.90
C LEU A 287 14.68 -10.95 -1.70
N ARG A 288 14.31 -12.05 -2.38
CA ARG A 288 15.23 -12.77 -3.27
C ARG A 288 15.67 -11.89 -4.44
N LEU A 289 14.73 -11.16 -5.04
CA LEU A 289 15.00 -10.25 -6.16
C LEU A 289 15.69 -8.95 -5.73
N ALA A 290 15.48 -8.49 -4.49
CA ALA A 290 16.21 -7.37 -3.89
C ALA A 290 17.71 -7.68 -3.76
N SER A 291 18.07 -8.94 -3.50
CA SER A 291 19.46 -9.37 -3.37
C SER A 291 20.26 -9.37 -4.69
N MET A 292 19.56 -9.35 -5.84
CA MET A 292 20.22 -9.22 -7.14
C MET A 292 20.73 -7.80 -7.35
N THR A 293 21.78 -7.67 -8.16
CA THR A 293 22.14 -6.36 -8.70
C THR A 293 20.97 -5.84 -9.54
N GLU A 294 20.79 -4.52 -9.58
CA GLU A 294 19.73 -3.88 -10.34
C GLU A 294 19.71 -4.35 -11.80
N LYS A 295 20.88 -4.34 -12.46
CA LYS A 295 21.03 -4.77 -13.85
C LYS A 295 20.60 -6.22 -14.08
N GLN A 296 20.95 -7.14 -13.18
CA GLN A 296 20.54 -8.55 -13.30
C GLN A 296 19.04 -8.72 -13.12
N HIS A 297 18.45 -8.03 -12.14
CA HIS A 297 17.01 -8.10 -11.91
C HIS A 297 16.23 -7.55 -13.11
N VAL A 298 16.62 -6.38 -13.63
CA VAL A 298 15.97 -5.77 -14.81
C VAL A 298 16.15 -6.62 -16.07
N ALA A 299 17.32 -7.19 -16.29
CA ALA A 299 17.54 -8.12 -17.40
C ALA A 299 16.62 -9.34 -17.30
N ARG A 300 16.44 -9.90 -16.11
CA ARG A 300 15.52 -11.01 -15.88
C ARG A 300 14.06 -10.62 -16.13
N VAL A 301 13.65 -9.43 -15.69
CA VAL A 301 12.30 -8.92 -15.97
C VAL A 301 12.10 -8.76 -17.48
N LEU A 302 13.09 -8.24 -18.22
CA LEU A 302 12.99 -8.15 -19.68
C LEU A 302 12.82 -9.52 -20.34
N GLU A 303 13.55 -10.55 -19.87
CA GLU A 303 13.39 -11.92 -20.35
C GLU A 303 11.97 -12.44 -20.14
N ASP A 304 11.38 -12.19 -18.98
CA ASP A 304 10.00 -12.57 -18.66
C ASP A 304 8.98 -11.79 -19.54
N ILE A 305 9.21 -10.50 -19.82
CA ILE A 305 8.38 -9.72 -20.75
C ILE A 305 8.50 -10.26 -22.19
N VAL A 306 9.71 -10.64 -22.62
CA VAL A 306 9.94 -11.27 -23.94
C VAL A 306 9.27 -12.64 -24.01
N GLU A 307 9.26 -13.43 -22.93
CA GLU A 307 8.53 -14.70 -22.88
C GLU A 307 7.01 -14.48 -23.07
N LEU A 308 6.46 -13.35 -22.64
CA LEU A 308 5.04 -13.06 -22.79
C LEU A 308 4.67 -12.44 -24.14
N HIS A 309 5.51 -11.55 -24.66
CA HIS A 309 5.19 -10.75 -25.83
C HIS A 309 5.98 -11.12 -27.09
N GLY A 310 7.01 -11.96 -26.97
CA GLY A 310 7.96 -12.25 -28.02
C GLY A 310 8.99 -11.15 -28.21
N ASP A 311 9.78 -11.26 -29.29
CA ASP A 311 10.92 -10.38 -29.56
C ASP A 311 10.56 -8.91 -29.71
N ILE A 312 9.29 -8.59 -30.02
CA ILE A 312 8.82 -7.20 -30.08
C ILE A 312 9.09 -6.44 -28.78
N ALA A 313 9.01 -7.10 -27.61
CA ALA A 313 9.33 -6.45 -26.35
C ALA A 313 10.81 -6.03 -26.27
N ARG A 314 11.72 -6.89 -26.73
CA ARG A 314 13.16 -6.60 -26.78
C ARG A 314 13.45 -5.51 -27.79
N GLU A 315 12.80 -5.57 -28.95
CA GLU A 315 12.91 -4.55 -29.97
C GLU A 315 12.48 -3.21 -29.39
N GLN A 316 11.26 -3.10 -28.87
CA GLN A 316 10.67 -1.83 -28.41
C GLN A 316 11.29 -1.26 -27.14
N TYR A 317 11.99 -2.08 -26.33
CA TYR A 317 12.62 -1.60 -25.10
C TYR A 317 13.61 -0.46 -25.39
N THR A 318 13.49 0.67 -24.68
CA THR A 318 14.35 1.84 -24.88
C THR A 318 15.71 1.70 -24.19
N GLY A 319 15.83 0.79 -23.23
CA GLY A 319 16.94 0.74 -22.29
C GLY A 319 16.66 1.52 -21.00
N ASN A 320 15.61 2.35 -20.95
CA ASN A 320 15.24 3.10 -19.76
C ASN A 320 14.36 2.25 -18.84
N TYR A 321 14.67 2.28 -17.55
CA TYR A 321 13.93 1.57 -16.52
C TYR A 321 14.06 2.31 -15.19
N ASP A 322 13.18 2.00 -14.26
CA ASP A 322 13.36 2.33 -12.84
C ASP A 322 13.02 1.11 -11.98
N ARG A 323 13.79 0.89 -10.91
CA ARG A 323 13.61 -0.22 -9.98
C ARG A 323 13.56 0.32 -8.57
N VAL A 324 12.48 -0.02 -7.86
CA VAL A 324 12.35 0.28 -6.43
C VAL A 324 12.11 -1.01 -5.67
N CYS A 325 13.02 -1.35 -4.78
CA CYS A 325 12.85 -2.38 -3.76
C CYS A 325 12.83 -1.71 -2.39
N TRP A 326 11.67 -1.66 -1.74
CA TRP A 326 11.48 -0.86 -0.53
C TRP A 326 12.29 -1.36 0.67
N ILE A 327 12.67 -2.65 0.69
CA ILE A 327 13.57 -3.18 1.72
C ILE A 327 14.97 -2.53 1.68
N LEU A 328 15.36 -1.96 0.54
CA LEU A 328 16.63 -1.25 0.36
C LEU A 328 16.51 0.26 0.65
N ASP A 329 15.31 0.78 0.90
CA ASP A 329 15.09 2.18 1.26
C ASP A 329 15.50 2.40 2.72
N GLU A 330 16.52 3.24 2.94
CA GLU A 330 17.08 3.49 4.27
C GLU A 330 16.15 4.25 5.25
N PHE A 331 15.04 4.80 4.75
CA PHE A 331 14.04 5.54 5.52
C PHE A 331 12.76 4.75 5.76
N GLN A 332 12.65 3.52 5.22
CA GLN A 332 11.49 2.66 5.40
C GLN A 332 11.83 1.23 5.78
N SER A 333 12.90 0.64 5.23
CA SER A 333 13.34 -0.73 5.51
C SER A 333 12.20 -1.77 5.45
N GLY A 334 11.32 -1.65 4.46
CA GLY A 334 10.09 -2.42 4.33
C GLY A 334 9.06 -1.66 3.47
N SER A 335 8.04 -2.36 2.97
CA SER A 335 7.00 -1.78 2.11
C SER A 335 5.76 -1.33 2.86
N TRP A 336 5.24 -2.17 3.76
CA TRP A 336 4.08 -1.89 4.59
C TRP A 336 4.09 -2.79 5.81
N ALA A 337 3.38 -2.39 6.86
CA ALA A 337 3.16 -3.24 8.02
C ALA A 337 2.33 -4.48 7.63
N SER A 338 2.83 -5.64 8.01
CA SER A 338 2.18 -6.94 7.79
C SER A 338 2.18 -7.68 9.12
N PRO A 339 1.25 -7.35 10.02
CA PRO A 339 1.30 -7.85 11.39
C PRO A 339 1.05 -9.35 11.43
N GLU A 340 1.87 -10.03 12.22
CA GLU A 340 1.74 -11.47 12.41
C GLU A 340 0.46 -11.83 13.20
N PRO A 341 -0.02 -13.08 13.10
CA PRO A 341 -1.14 -13.59 13.90
C PRO A 341 -1.09 -13.15 15.37
N GLY A 342 -2.06 -12.32 15.76
CA GLY A 342 -2.21 -11.84 17.15
C GLY A 342 -1.58 -10.48 17.45
N GLN A 343 -0.69 -9.96 16.60
CA GLN A 343 -0.02 -8.67 16.82
C GLN A 343 -1.01 -7.50 16.91
N HIS A 344 -2.04 -7.45 16.05
CA HIS A 344 -3.11 -6.45 16.18
C HIS A 344 -3.77 -6.47 17.55
N LYS A 345 -4.13 -7.66 18.05
CA LYS A 345 -4.80 -7.78 19.36
C LYS A 345 -3.88 -7.31 20.50
N LEU A 346 -2.59 -7.61 20.40
CA LEU A 346 -1.59 -7.29 21.41
C LEU A 346 -1.23 -5.80 21.42
N HIS A 347 -1.02 -5.20 20.25
CA HIS A 347 -0.35 -3.91 20.12
C HIS A 347 -1.27 -2.76 19.75
N MET A 348 -2.37 -2.99 19.01
CA MET A 348 -3.16 -1.92 18.41
C MET A 348 -3.63 -0.89 19.46
N GLN A 349 -4.07 -1.34 20.64
CA GLN A 349 -4.50 -0.42 21.70
C GLN A 349 -3.39 0.54 22.12
N SER A 350 -2.14 0.07 22.23
CA SER A 350 -1.01 0.91 22.66
C SER A 350 -0.68 2.03 21.67
N TYR A 351 -1.07 1.89 20.40
CA TYR A 351 -0.89 2.94 19.41
C TYR A 351 -1.82 4.13 19.69
N PHE A 352 -2.95 3.90 20.35
CA PHE A 352 -4.02 4.87 20.59
C PHE A 352 -3.83 5.63 21.90
N GLU A 353 -2.61 5.62 22.43
CA GLU A 353 -2.24 6.26 23.68
C GLU A 353 -1.12 7.28 23.43
N MET A 354 -1.18 8.42 24.11
CA MET A 354 -0.05 9.35 24.13
C MET A 354 0.93 8.91 25.22
N ASN A 355 2.20 8.77 24.86
CA ASN A 355 3.23 8.22 25.72
C ASN A 355 4.24 9.33 26.07
N ASN A 356 4.06 9.98 27.22
CA ASN A 356 4.93 11.08 27.69
C ASN A 356 5.14 12.15 26.61
N GLY A 357 4.06 12.62 25.98
CA GLY A 357 4.12 13.61 24.90
C GLY A 357 4.47 13.05 23.51
N ILE A 358 4.71 11.75 23.37
CA ILE A 358 4.99 11.09 22.08
C ILE A 358 3.72 10.43 21.55
N VAL A 359 3.43 10.63 20.27
CA VAL A 359 2.37 9.92 19.54
C VAL A 359 2.94 9.33 18.26
N PHE A 360 2.72 8.03 18.05
CA PHE A 360 3.06 7.38 16.79
C PHE A 360 1.84 7.39 15.87
N VAL A 361 2.06 7.78 14.62
CA VAL A 361 1.07 7.80 13.53
C VAL A 361 1.68 7.15 12.30
N GLU A 362 0.91 7.06 11.21
CA GLU A 362 1.20 6.40 9.92
C GLU A 362 0.45 5.03 9.82
N GLU A 363 0.25 4.49 8.59
CA GLU A 363 -0.45 3.23 8.28
C GLU A 363 -0.13 2.06 9.22
N HIS A 364 1.12 1.91 9.66
CA HIS A 364 1.49 0.82 10.56
C HIS A 364 0.86 0.91 11.96
N THR A 365 0.33 2.08 12.33
CA THR A 365 -0.42 2.32 13.57
C THR A 365 -1.94 2.32 13.37
N ASP A 366 -2.39 1.97 12.16
CA ASP A 366 -3.78 1.83 11.77
C ASP A 366 -4.12 0.35 11.48
N ILE A 367 -5.37 0.05 11.15
CA ILE A 367 -5.78 -1.29 10.66
C ILE A 367 -5.73 -1.38 9.13
N LYS A 368 -5.76 -0.24 8.44
CA LYS A 368 -5.76 -0.11 6.97
C LYS A 368 -4.32 -0.14 6.41
N HIS A 369 -3.62 -1.25 6.65
CA HIS A 369 -2.22 -1.36 6.25
C HIS A 369 -2.00 -1.25 4.74
N ALA A 370 -0.83 -0.73 4.35
CA ALA A 370 -0.43 -0.50 2.95
C ALA A 370 -1.26 0.55 2.18
N TRP A 371 -2.14 1.31 2.87
CA TRP A 371 -3.02 2.30 2.26
C TRP A 371 -2.79 3.71 2.80
N ILE A 372 -2.87 4.71 1.91
CA ILE A 372 -2.83 6.13 2.27
C ILE A 372 -3.95 6.47 3.28
N SER A 373 -5.12 5.82 3.19
CA SER A 373 -6.20 6.05 4.15
C SER A 373 -5.76 5.71 5.57
N GLY A 374 -4.99 4.64 5.81
CA GLY A 374 -4.44 4.31 7.13
C GLY A 374 -3.49 5.39 7.64
N ALA A 375 -2.62 5.92 6.77
CA ALA A 375 -1.73 7.02 7.13
C ALA A 375 -2.49 8.32 7.47
N LEU A 376 -3.59 8.62 6.78
CA LEU A 376 -4.42 9.81 7.05
C LEU A 376 -5.23 9.67 8.33
N GLU A 377 -5.87 8.53 8.53
CA GLU A 377 -6.67 8.24 9.71
C GLU A 377 -5.83 8.28 10.98
N SER A 378 -4.66 7.64 10.97
CA SER A 378 -3.69 7.70 12.05
C SER A 378 -3.14 9.11 12.28
N ALA A 379 -2.89 9.91 11.23
CA ALA A 379 -2.46 11.29 11.38
C ALA A 379 -3.54 12.16 12.06
N ILE A 380 -4.81 12.02 11.65
CA ILE A 380 -5.92 12.72 12.30
C ILE A 380 -6.05 12.28 13.76
N ARG A 381 -5.97 10.97 14.03
CA ARG A 381 -5.95 10.42 15.38
C ARG A 381 -4.86 11.08 16.24
N GLY A 382 -3.63 11.18 15.72
CA GLY A 382 -2.54 11.77 16.46
C GLY A 382 -2.72 13.27 16.75
N VAL A 383 -3.23 14.02 15.78
CA VAL A 383 -3.56 15.45 15.99
C VAL A 383 -4.69 15.61 17.00
N VAL A 384 -5.74 14.78 16.94
CA VAL A 384 -6.83 14.76 17.92
C VAL A 384 -6.31 14.51 19.33
N MET A 385 -5.40 13.54 19.51
CA MET A 385 -4.79 13.23 20.81
C MET A 385 -4.04 14.43 21.37
N VAL A 386 -3.24 15.11 20.54
CA VAL A 386 -2.52 16.33 20.96
C VAL A 386 -3.49 17.46 21.31
N LEU A 387 -4.55 17.67 20.53
CA LEU A 387 -5.55 18.70 20.84
C LEU A 387 -6.25 18.42 22.18
N ILE A 388 -6.65 17.19 22.44
CA ILE A 388 -7.33 16.80 23.68
C ILE A 388 -6.41 16.97 24.89
N GLU A 389 -5.15 16.54 24.78
CA GLU A 389 -4.13 16.68 25.84
C GLU A 389 -3.99 18.15 26.29
N HIS A 390 -4.07 19.09 25.34
CA HIS A 390 -3.98 20.53 25.61
C HIS A 390 -5.34 21.20 25.86
N GLY A 391 -6.42 20.44 26.04
CA GLY A 391 -7.76 20.96 26.36
C GLY A 391 -8.52 21.57 25.18
N HIS A 392 -8.04 21.42 23.94
CA HIS A 392 -8.68 21.89 22.70
C HIS A 392 -9.76 20.92 22.18
N VAL A 393 -10.71 20.56 23.06
CA VAL A 393 -11.73 19.54 22.77
C VAL A 393 -12.68 19.98 21.64
N LYS A 394 -12.99 21.27 21.53
CA LYS A 394 -13.89 21.78 20.48
C LYS A 394 -13.26 21.63 19.09
N GLU A 395 -11.98 21.97 18.99
CA GLU A 395 -11.17 21.85 17.79
C GLU A 395 -11.01 20.38 17.40
N ALA A 396 -10.75 19.51 18.37
CA ALA A 396 -10.68 18.07 18.15
C ALA A 396 -11.99 17.50 17.57
N LYS A 397 -13.14 17.88 18.15
CA LYS A 397 -14.48 17.50 17.63
C LYS A 397 -14.74 18.05 16.23
N SER A 398 -14.34 19.29 15.96
CA SER A 398 -14.46 19.89 14.64
C SER A 398 -13.61 19.16 13.60
N LEU A 399 -12.40 18.71 13.99
CA LEU A 399 -11.50 17.97 13.10
C LEU A 399 -12.08 16.60 12.74
N VAL A 400 -12.55 15.84 13.75
CA VAL A 400 -13.22 14.54 13.52
C VAL A 400 -14.44 14.70 12.61
N LYS A 401 -15.28 15.72 12.86
CA LYS A 401 -16.44 16.00 12.02
C LYS A 401 -16.03 16.38 10.59
N LYS A 402 -14.99 17.21 10.43
CA LYS A 402 -14.51 17.65 9.11
C LYS A 402 -14.10 16.45 8.28
N TRP A 403 -13.27 15.58 8.82
CA TRP A 403 -12.68 14.44 8.09
C TRP A 403 -13.52 13.16 8.14
N ASP A 404 -14.77 13.26 8.61
CA ASP A 404 -15.70 12.15 8.76
C ASP A 404 -15.12 10.91 9.46
N ALA A 405 -14.22 11.15 10.44
CA ALA A 405 -13.55 10.09 11.17
C ALA A 405 -14.46 9.51 12.27
N LYS A 406 -15.63 9.00 11.86
CA LYS A 406 -16.76 8.59 12.72
C LYS A 406 -16.39 7.53 13.76
N TRP A 407 -15.33 6.78 13.53
CA TRP A 407 -14.83 5.76 14.45
C TRP A 407 -14.23 6.39 15.73
N MET A 408 -13.77 7.65 15.68
CA MET A 408 -13.27 8.40 16.84
C MET A 408 -14.42 8.99 17.66
N LYS A 409 -14.55 8.56 18.92
CA LYS A 409 -15.51 9.12 19.89
C LYS A 409 -14.76 10.00 20.90
N ILE A 410 -15.07 11.30 20.91
CA ILE A 410 -14.45 12.33 21.77
C ILE A 410 -15.41 12.84 22.84
#